data_AF-A0A172T854-F1
#
_entry.id   AF-A0A172T854-F1
#
_cell.length_a   1.000
_cell.length_b   1.000
_cell.length_c   1.000
_cell.angle_alpha   90.00
_cell.angle_beta   90.00
_cell.angle_gamma   90.00
#
_symmetry.space_group_name_H-M   'P 1'
#
loop_
_entity.id
_entity.type
_entity.pdbx_description
1 polymer ?
#
loop_
_entity_poly.entity_id
_entity_poly.type
_entity_poly.pdbx_seq_one_letter_code
_entity_poly.pdbx_strand_id
1 'polypeptide(L)'
;MKRHSWFRLLCLGATLTCAPAANAQAAPFAVEVRYLGKALNASQQATVREAAARVSALIASPFQPVTLELPANSCDSNLPRIRERVQQFFVFVRVLDLGEDKYAEAAPCELQDGSYLPIYGVIDLNSTVLPDLPKIDLLDTMIHEMLHALGVGTLWEADYRVSLSGDSDDKNLITKVNGKYYYTGAKGLAAYRNLGGKVGAGIPLDADAGHWAGGAVCSEILSGDAGDYTGRVNPVSPLTLGALEDLGYRVNRAAGNRYTLPLNGCPAGSDEEEEAAEAEAAANSVFFASCAAARAAGAAPIRRGQPGYRAAMDGDGDGVACE
;
A
#
# COMPACT_ATOMS: atom_id res chain seq x y z
N MET A 1 77.58 52.23 23.43
CA MET A 1 76.33 53.01 23.22
C MET A 1 76.01 53.01 21.72
N LYS A 2 75.14 52.11 21.26
CA LYS A 2 74.76 52.01 19.83
C LYS A 2 73.23 52.13 19.69
N ARG A 3 72.84 53.03 18.79
CA ARG A 3 71.48 53.46 18.46
C ARG A 3 70.61 52.27 18.01
N HIS A 4 69.38 52.19 18.53
CA HIS A 4 68.40 51.17 18.14
C HIS A 4 67.63 51.60 16.89
N SER A 5 67.68 50.75 15.87
CA SER A 5 66.92 50.85 14.63
C SER A 5 65.48 50.43 14.90
N TRP A 6 64.52 51.21 14.40
CA TRP A 6 63.09 50.90 14.46
C TRP A 6 62.74 49.98 13.29
N PHE A 7 62.32 48.75 13.59
CA PHE A 7 61.58 47.90 12.65
C PHE A 7 60.09 47.97 13.00
N ARG A 8 59.31 48.54 12.08
CA ARG A 8 57.84 48.40 12.06
C ARG A 8 57.52 46.95 11.69
N LEU A 9 56.94 46.19 12.62
CA LEU A 9 56.23 44.96 12.29
C LEU A 9 54.75 45.30 12.13
N LEU A 10 54.21 45.14 10.91
CA LEU A 10 52.77 45.11 10.68
C LEU A 10 52.20 43.83 11.30
N CYS A 11 51.34 43.95 12.31
CA CYS A 11 50.39 42.89 12.64
C CYS A 11 49.22 42.96 11.65
N LEU A 12 49.24 42.12 10.61
CA LEU A 12 48.01 41.76 9.91
C LEU A 12 47.17 40.88 10.84
N GLY A 13 46.15 41.47 11.46
CA GLY A 13 45.09 40.72 12.11
C GLY A 13 44.19 40.09 11.05
N ALA A 14 44.47 38.85 10.67
CA ALA A 14 43.52 38.04 9.93
C ALA A 14 42.44 37.57 10.91
N THR A 15 41.30 38.26 10.93
CA THR A 15 40.08 37.76 11.56
C THR A 15 39.62 36.53 10.78
N LEU A 16 39.93 35.33 11.28
CA LEU A 16 39.27 34.11 10.85
C LEU A 16 37.80 34.22 11.30
N THR A 17 36.93 34.70 10.42
CA THR A 17 35.50 34.52 10.57
C THR A 17 35.21 33.04 10.34
N CYS A 18 34.94 32.30 11.42
CA CYS A 18 34.34 30.98 11.34
C CYS A 18 32.97 31.17 10.68
N ALA A 19 32.86 30.82 9.39
CA ALA A 19 31.56 30.76 8.74
C ALA A 19 30.71 29.74 9.50
N PRO A 20 29.44 30.04 9.84
CA PRO A 20 28.57 29.03 10.41
C PRO A 20 28.51 27.88 9.40
N ALA A 21 28.74 26.65 9.88
CA ALA A 21 28.51 25.47 9.08
C ALA A 21 27.10 25.59 8.48
N ALA A 22 27.01 25.62 7.15
CA ALA A 22 25.73 25.56 6.49
C ALA A 22 24.99 24.34 7.05
N ASN A 23 23.83 24.57 7.67
CA ASN A 23 22.95 23.49 8.10
C ASN A 23 22.63 22.67 6.86
N ALA A 24 23.36 21.56 6.66
CA ALA A 24 23.05 20.60 5.63
C ALA A 24 21.66 20.06 5.97
N GLN A 25 20.66 20.50 5.22
CA GLN A 25 19.30 20.01 5.40
C GLN A 25 19.32 18.50 5.20
N ALA A 26 18.82 17.75 6.20
CA ALA A 26 18.78 16.30 6.12
C ALA A 26 18.09 15.89 4.82
N ALA A 27 18.65 14.90 4.12
CA ALA A 27 18.07 14.40 2.89
C ALA A 27 16.62 13.95 3.14
N PRO A 28 15.71 14.17 2.18
CA PRO A 28 14.34 13.69 2.31
C PRO A 28 14.33 12.17 2.45
N PHE A 29 13.29 11.64 3.10
CA PHE A 29 13.09 10.20 3.19
C PHE A 29 12.95 9.62 1.78
N ALA A 30 13.58 8.47 1.55
CA ALA A 30 13.54 7.75 0.30
C ALA A 30 13.42 6.25 0.57
N VAL A 31 12.58 5.59 -0.23
CA VAL A 31 12.48 4.13 -0.31
C VAL A 31 13.35 3.68 -1.48
N GLU A 32 14.51 3.09 -1.18
CA GLU A 32 15.35 2.44 -2.19
C GLU A 32 14.81 1.03 -2.48
N VAL A 33 14.71 0.68 -3.77
CA VAL A 33 14.24 -0.65 -4.20
C VAL A 33 15.42 -1.48 -4.69
N ARG A 34 15.60 -2.66 -4.10
CA ARG A 34 16.64 -3.63 -4.46
C ARG A 34 15.99 -4.91 -4.95
N TYR A 35 16.10 -5.19 -6.26
CA TYR A 35 15.51 -6.39 -6.85
C TYR A 35 16.39 -7.63 -6.63
N LEU A 36 15.77 -8.75 -6.27
CA LEU A 36 16.44 -10.05 -6.15
C LEU A 36 15.62 -11.15 -6.84
N GLY A 37 16.31 -12.16 -7.38
CA GLY A 37 15.66 -13.31 -8.00
C GLY A 37 15.09 -13.03 -9.38
N LYS A 38 13.88 -13.55 -9.66
CA LYS A 38 13.22 -13.43 -10.98
C LYS A 38 12.97 -11.95 -11.31
N ALA A 39 13.40 -11.55 -12.50
CA ALA A 39 13.36 -10.17 -12.92
C ALA A 39 11.92 -9.71 -13.24
N LEU A 40 11.56 -8.54 -12.71
CA LEU A 40 10.42 -7.76 -13.19
C LEU A 40 10.73 -7.17 -14.56
N ASN A 41 9.72 -7.07 -15.43
CA ASN A 41 9.87 -6.36 -16.71
C ASN A 41 9.98 -4.84 -16.50
N ALA A 42 10.35 -4.10 -17.53
CA ALA A 42 10.60 -2.65 -17.43
C ALA A 42 9.38 -1.84 -16.96
N SER A 43 8.17 -2.25 -17.36
CA SER A 43 6.92 -1.61 -16.95
C SER A 43 6.64 -1.85 -15.47
N GLN A 44 6.76 -3.10 -15.02
CA GLN A 44 6.61 -3.48 -13.61
C GLN A 44 7.62 -2.73 -12.72
N GLN A 45 8.89 -2.68 -13.11
CA GLN A 45 9.89 -1.91 -12.37
C GLN A 45 9.60 -0.41 -12.34
N ALA A 46 9.00 0.15 -13.40
CA ALA A 46 8.57 1.54 -13.41
C ALA A 46 7.43 1.79 -12.41
N THR A 47 6.46 0.88 -12.34
CA THR A 47 5.36 0.90 -11.36
C THR A 47 5.88 0.79 -9.92
N VAL A 48 6.82 -0.14 -9.67
CA VAL A 48 7.45 -0.28 -8.34
C VAL A 48 8.18 1.00 -7.93
N ARG A 49 8.92 1.65 -8.85
CA ARG A 49 9.56 2.95 -8.58
C ARG A 49 8.55 4.07 -8.35
N GLU A 50 7.42 4.04 -9.05
CA GLU A 50 6.32 4.99 -8.84
C GLU A 50 5.72 4.84 -7.43
N ALA A 51 5.46 3.62 -6.98
CA ALA A 51 5.03 3.32 -5.61
C ALA A 51 6.05 3.82 -4.57
N ALA A 52 7.33 3.48 -4.75
CA ALA A 52 8.41 3.91 -3.86
C ALA A 52 8.48 5.43 -3.73
N ALA A 53 8.36 6.17 -4.84
CA ALA A 53 8.35 7.62 -4.83
C ALA A 53 7.13 8.19 -4.09
N ARG A 54 5.95 7.61 -4.29
CA ARG A 54 4.72 8.01 -3.59
C ARG A 54 4.84 7.79 -2.09
N VAL A 55 5.26 6.62 -1.65
CA VAL A 55 5.45 6.29 -0.22
C VAL A 55 6.56 7.16 0.40
N SER A 56 7.66 7.38 -0.32
CA SER A 56 8.73 8.29 0.14
C SER A 56 8.19 9.68 0.45
N ALA A 57 7.31 10.21 -0.39
CA ALA A 57 6.73 11.54 -0.22
C ALA A 57 5.79 11.66 0.99
N LEU A 58 5.28 10.55 1.53
CA LEU A 58 4.44 10.53 2.73
C LEU A 58 5.24 10.75 4.02
N ILE A 59 6.54 10.45 4.03
CA ILE A 59 7.37 10.46 5.23
C ILE A 59 8.20 11.75 5.29
N ALA A 60 8.00 12.52 6.36
CA ALA A 60 8.76 13.74 6.66
C ALA A 60 9.89 13.52 7.69
N SER A 61 10.06 12.28 8.13
CA SER A 61 11.12 11.88 9.06
C SER A 61 12.44 11.74 8.31
N PRO A 62 13.57 12.25 8.82
CA PRO A 62 14.86 11.85 8.30
C PRO A 62 15.09 10.37 8.62
N PHE A 63 15.71 9.65 7.69
CA PHE A 63 16.26 8.34 7.98
C PHE A 63 17.52 8.50 8.86
N GLN A 64 17.70 7.64 9.86
CA GLN A 64 18.90 7.62 10.69
C GLN A 64 19.95 6.70 10.08
N PRO A 65 21.11 7.19 9.62
CA PRO A 65 22.11 6.34 9.01
C PRO A 65 22.65 5.30 10.00
N VAL A 66 22.70 4.04 9.59
CA VAL A 66 23.10 2.90 10.43
C VAL A 66 24.01 1.96 9.64
N THR A 67 25.00 1.37 10.30
CA THR A 67 25.86 0.36 9.68
C THR A 67 25.27 -1.01 9.94
N LEU A 68 24.94 -1.74 8.88
CA LEU A 68 24.49 -3.12 8.98
C LEU A 68 25.65 -4.07 8.69
N GLU A 69 25.85 -5.05 9.57
CA GLU A 69 26.74 -6.19 9.37
C GLU A 69 25.97 -7.50 9.65
N LEU A 70 25.12 -7.89 8.70
CA LEU A 70 24.21 -9.03 8.85
C LEU A 70 24.66 -10.20 7.97
N PRO A 71 24.68 -11.44 8.47
CA PRO A 71 24.89 -12.61 7.61
C PRO A 71 23.79 -12.75 6.53
N ALA A 72 24.04 -13.58 5.53
CA ALA A 72 23.00 -13.94 4.58
C ALA A 72 21.86 -14.65 5.33
N ASN A 73 20.63 -14.44 4.86
CA ASN A 73 19.41 -15.00 5.45
C ASN A 73 19.09 -14.55 6.88
N SER A 74 19.61 -13.41 7.35
CA SER A 74 19.30 -12.90 8.71
C SER A 74 17.82 -12.63 8.95
N CYS A 75 17.12 -12.08 7.94
CA CYS A 75 15.70 -11.77 8.05
C CYS A 75 14.82 -12.86 7.45
N ASP A 76 15.17 -13.32 6.24
CA ASP A 76 14.47 -14.40 5.56
C ASP A 76 15.41 -15.09 4.56
N SER A 77 15.03 -16.29 4.13
CA SER A 77 15.73 -17.11 3.16
C SER A 77 16.04 -16.37 1.85
N ASN A 78 17.17 -16.72 1.23
CA ASN A 78 17.63 -16.16 -0.04
C ASN A 78 17.92 -14.65 -0.04
N LEU A 79 18.08 -14.03 1.14
CA LEU A 79 18.57 -12.67 1.25
C LEU A 79 20.10 -12.63 1.31
N PRO A 80 20.74 -11.66 0.62
CA PRO A 80 22.19 -11.54 0.62
C PRO A 80 22.71 -11.12 1.98
N ARG A 81 24.00 -11.39 2.22
CA ARG A 81 24.74 -10.76 3.32
C ARG A 81 24.70 -9.24 3.14
N ILE A 82 24.45 -8.50 4.22
CA ILE A 82 24.48 -7.04 4.23
C ILE A 82 25.72 -6.56 4.99
N ARG A 83 26.53 -5.72 4.34
CA ARG A 83 27.71 -5.10 4.95
C ARG A 83 27.93 -3.71 4.40
N GLU A 84 27.13 -2.75 4.86
CA GLU A 84 27.16 -1.39 4.36
C GLU A 84 26.67 -0.37 5.40
N ARG A 85 26.98 0.91 5.14
CA ARG A 85 26.35 2.02 5.84
C ARG A 85 25.08 2.43 5.09
N VAL A 86 23.94 2.06 5.64
CA VAL A 86 22.61 2.38 5.12
C VAL A 86 22.30 3.83 5.45
N GLN A 87 21.82 4.59 4.47
CA GLN A 87 21.52 6.03 4.60
C GLN A 87 20.06 6.37 4.26
N GLN A 88 19.31 5.38 3.78
CA GLN A 88 17.90 5.48 3.43
C GLN A 88 17.23 4.13 3.70
N PHE A 89 15.93 4.15 3.92
CA PHE A 89 15.16 2.91 4.03
C PHE A 89 15.18 2.21 2.68
N PHE A 90 15.34 0.88 2.69
CA PHE A 90 15.28 0.10 1.46
C PHE A 90 14.42 -1.13 1.62
N VAL A 91 13.91 -1.63 0.50
CA VAL A 91 13.19 -2.89 0.43
C VAL A 91 13.85 -3.83 -0.57
N PHE A 92 13.97 -5.10 -0.19
CA PHE A 92 14.21 -6.15 -1.17
C PHE A 92 12.89 -6.53 -1.83
N VAL A 93 12.81 -6.42 -3.15
CA VAL A 93 11.66 -6.89 -3.93
C VAL A 93 12.03 -8.20 -4.60
N ARG A 94 11.31 -9.26 -4.25
CA ARG A 94 11.47 -10.61 -4.83
C ARG A 94 10.19 -11.00 -5.55
N VAL A 95 10.29 -12.03 -6.39
CA VAL A 95 9.13 -12.64 -7.05
C VAL A 95 9.14 -14.12 -6.68
N LEU A 96 8.17 -14.54 -5.88
CA LEU A 96 8.04 -15.89 -5.32
C LEU A 96 6.67 -16.47 -5.64
N ASP A 97 6.50 -17.78 -5.52
CA ASP A 97 5.18 -18.41 -5.55
C ASP A 97 4.54 -18.29 -4.16
N LEU A 98 3.49 -17.48 -4.05
CA LEU A 98 2.74 -17.26 -2.81
C LEU A 98 1.38 -17.97 -2.80
N GLY A 99 1.12 -18.86 -3.77
CA GLY A 99 -0.18 -19.52 -3.95
C GLY A 99 -1.15 -18.71 -4.81
N GLU A 100 -2.45 -18.93 -4.62
CA GLU A 100 -3.50 -18.31 -5.44
C GLU A 100 -4.16 -17.08 -4.77
N ASP A 101 -4.06 -16.97 -3.44
CA ASP A 101 -4.86 -16.02 -2.65
C ASP A 101 -4.13 -14.71 -2.30
N LYS A 102 -2.92 -14.48 -2.81
CA LYS A 102 -2.10 -13.31 -2.46
C LYS A 102 -1.57 -12.59 -3.69
N TYR A 103 -1.64 -11.25 -3.70
CA TYR A 103 -0.90 -10.46 -4.68
C TYR A 103 0.56 -10.27 -4.28
N ALA A 104 0.79 -10.06 -2.98
CA ALA A 104 2.10 -9.87 -2.39
C ALA A 104 2.05 -10.11 -0.87
N GLU A 105 3.21 -10.06 -0.24
CA GLU A 105 3.34 -9.90 1.21
C GLU A 105 4.61 -9.11 1.55
N ALA A 106 4.61 -8.44 2.69
CA ALA A 106 5.74 -7.66 3.15
C ALA A 106 5.87 -7.56 4.65
N ALA A 107 7.11 -7.41 5.10
CA ALA A 107 7.44 -7.19 6.50
C ALA A 107 8.73 -6.36 6.66
N PRO A 108 8.86 -5.62 7.76
CA PRO A 108 10.15 -5.07 8.16
C PRO A 108 11.09 -6.19 8.63
N CYS A 109 12.39 -6.00 8.46
CA CYS A 109 13.40 -6.97 8.87
C CYS A 109 14.15 -6.56 10.13
N GLU A 110 14.73 -5.36 10.12
CA GLU A 110 15.53 -4.83 11.23
C GLU A 110 14.99 -3.46 11.61
N LEU A 111 14.94 -3.17 12.90
CA LEU A 111 14.48 -1.89 13.42
C LEU A 111 15.63 -1.10 14.03
N GLN A 112 15.57 0.21 13.88
CA GLN A 112 16.54 1.13 14.48
C GLN A 112 16.48 1.06 16.01
N ASP A 113 17.65 1.11 16.65
CA ASP A 113 17.74 1.25 18.10
C ASP A 113 17.06 2.54 18.57
N GLY A 114 16.27 2.45 19.63
CA GLY A 114 15.59 3.57 20.27
C GLY A 114 14.34 4.09 19.55
N SER A 115 14.33 4.20 18.21
CA SER A 115 13.13 4.64 17.47
C SER A 115 12.23 3.48 17.05
N TYR A 116 12.77 2.27 16.94
CA TYR A 116 12.04 1.06 16.51
C TYR A 116 11.32 1.26 15.16
N LEU A 117 11.94 2.07 14.30
CA LEU A 117 11.48 2.28 12.93
C LEU A 117 12.30 1.38 12.00
N PRO A 118 11.68 0.77 10.97
CA PRO A 118 12.38 -0.09 10.02
C PRO A 118 13.62 0.54 9.38
N ILE A 119 14.70 -0.24 9.36
CA ILE A 119 15.94 0.01 8.62
C ILE A 119 15.75 -0.46 7.17
N TYR A 120 15.19 -1.66 7.00
CA TYR A 120 14.82 -2.23 5.72
C TYR A 120 13.69 -3.26 5.87
N GLY A 121 13.07 -3.62 4.75
CA GLY A 121 12.07 -4.68 4.68
C GLY A 121 12.21 -5.55 3.45
N VAL A 122 11.30 -6.51 3.34
CA VAL A 122 11.18 -7.40 2.19
C VAL A 122 9.75 -7.31 1.67
N ILE A 123 9.61 -7.35 0.35
CA ILE A 123 8.35 -7.43 -0.37
C ILE A 123 8.45 -8.60 -1.35
N ASP A 124 7.54 -9.55 -1.23
CA ASP A 124 7.42 -10.66 -2.15
C ASP A 124 6.22 -10.46 -3.04
N LEU A 125 6.45 -10.32 -4.33
CA LEU A 125 5.39 -10.29 -5.33
C LEU A 125 5.05 -11.71 -5.76
N ASN A 126 3.75 -12.02 -5.82
CA ASN A 126 3.31 -13.34 -6.20
C ASN A 126 3.48 -13.59 -7.70
N SER A 127 4.28 -14.59 -8.03
CA SER A 127 4.66 -14.96 -9.38
C SER A 127 3.50 -15.53 -10.22
N THR A 128 2.44 -16.02 -9.57
CA THR A 128 1.26 -16.62 -10.23
C THR A 128 0.34 -15.56 -10.83
N VAL A 129 0.17 -14.43 -10.15
CA VAL A 129 -0.73 -13.32 -10.56
C VAL A 129 -0.01 -12.17 -11.26
N LEU A 130 1.26 -11.92 -10.92
CA LEU A 130 2.05 -10.80 -11.44
C LEU A 130 2.11 -10.68 -12.98
N PRO A 131 2.13 -11.77 -13.79
CA PRO A 131 2.14 -11.65 -15.24
C PRO A 131 0.94 -10.90 -15.81
N ASP A 132 -0.23 -11.09 -15.20
CA ASP A 132 -1.52 -10.56 -15.68
C ASP A 132 -2.04 -9.38 -14.83
N LEU A 133 -1.33 -9.04 -13.74
CA LEU A 133 -1.70 -7.96 -12.83
C LEU A 133 -1.66 -6.59 -13.54
N PRO A 134 -2.80 -5.88 -13.63
CA PRO A 134 -2.86 -4.55 -14.23
C PRO A 134 -1.90 -3.56 -13.54
N LYS A 135 -1.45 -2.55 -14.29
CA LYS A 135 -0.55 -1.51 -13.75
C LYS A 135 -1.11 -0.89 -12.46
N ILE A 136 -2.40 -0.57 -12.46
CA ILE A 136 -3.04 0.12 -11.34
C ILE A 136 -3.06 -0.75 -10.08
N ASP A 137 -3.32 -2.05 -10.25
CA ASP A 137 -3.35 -3.00 -9.14
C ASP A 137 -1.94 -3.24 -8.61
N LEU A 138 -0.95 -3.43 -9.49
CA LEU A 138 0.44 -3.52 -9.06
C LEU A 138 0.92 -2.25 -8.33
N LEU A 139 0.44 -1.07 -8.74
CA LEU A 139 0.80 0.18 -8.09
C LEU A 139 0.24 0.23 -6.66
N ASP A 140 -1.04 -0.11 -6.50
CA ASP A 140 -1.71 -0.13 -5.19
C ASP A 140 -1.11 -1.20 -4.28
N THR A 141 -0.91 -2.42 -4.78
CA THR A 141 -0.21 -3.49 -4.06
C THR A 141 1.16 -3.03 -3.59
N MET A 142 1.98 -2.40 -4.45
CA MET A 142 3.31 -1.96 -4.03
C MET A 142 3.27 -0.82 -3.01
N ILE A 143 2.28 0.08 -3.06
CA ILE A 143 2.11 1.10 -2.02
C ILE A 143 1.72 0.46 -0.69
N HIS A 144 0.76 -0.46 -0.72
CA HIS A 144 0.29 -1.25 0.42
C HIS A 144 1.45 -2.00 1.09
N GLU A 145 2.19 -2.80 0.32
CA GLU A 145 3.31 -3.59 0.85
C GLU A 145 4.46 -2.74 1.38
N MET A 146 4.74 -1.58 0.77
CA MET A 146 5.73 -0.66 1.30
C MET A 146 5.29 -0.04 2.63
N LEU A 147 4.00 0.19 2.84
CA LEU A 147 3.47 0.65 4.12
C LEU A 147 3.57 -0.43 5.20
N HIS A 148 3.35 -1.70 4.84
CA HIS A 148 3.64 -2.85 5.72
C HIS A 148 5.13 -2.98 6.06
N ALA A 149 6.02 -2.82 5.08
CA ALA A 149 7.46 -2.82 5.30
C ALA A 149 7.93 -1.64 6.17
N LEU A 150 7.16 -0.53 6.21
CA LEU A 150 7.38 0.60 7.11
C LEU A 150 6.78 0.41 8.51
N GLY A 151 6.01 -0.66 8.73
CA GLY A 151 5.53 -1.06 10.05
C GLY A 151 4.02 -0.94 10.27
N VAL A 152 3.26 -0.40 9.32
CA VAL A 152 1.79 -0.30 9.48
C VAL A 152 1.22 -1.71 9.37
N GLY A 153 0.41 -2.16 10.34
CA GLY A 153 -0.10 -3.53 10.37
C GLY A 153 0.89 -4.59 10.86
N THR A 154 2.20 -4.38 10.69
CA THR A 154 3.24 -5.36 11.03
C THR A 154 3.96 -5.07 12.34
N LEU A 155 3.98 -3.81 12.80
CA LEU A 155 4.65 -3.38 14.04
C LEU A 155 3.68 -2.78 15.06
N TRP A 156 2.43 -3.23 15.05
CA TRP A 156 1.40 -2.76 15.99
C TRP A 156 1.41 -3.51 17.31
N GLU A 157 1.95 -4.72 17.38
CA GLU A 157 2.12 -5.47 18.63
C GLU A 157 3.57 -5.38 19.13
N ALA A 158 3.73 -5.36 20.45
CA ALA A 158 5.05 -5.24 21.09
C ALA A 158 6.01 -6.39 20.72
N ASP A 159 5.47 -7.59 20.50
CA ASP A 159 6.25 -8.80 20.18
C ASP A 159 7.08 -8.66 18.89
N TYR A 160 6.68 -7.74 17.99
CA TYR A 160 7.39 -7.49 16.72
C TYR A 160 8.34 -6.29 16.78
N ARG A 161 8.46 -5.63 17.93
CA ARG A 161 9.19 -4.35 18.06
C ARG A 161 10.54 -4.54 18.74
N VAL A 162 11.37 -5.39 18.14
CA VAL A 162 12.75 -5.66 18.57
C VAL A 162 13.72 -4.91 17.65
N SER A 163 14.62 -4.14 18.24
CA SER A 163 15.65 -3.39 17.53
C SER A 163 16.85 -4.25 17.15
N LEU A 164 17.71 -3.70 16.29
CA LEU A 164 18.94 -4.33 15.82
C LEU A 164 19.86 -4.79 16.97
N SER A 165 19.92 -4.04 18.07
CA SER A 165 20.70 -4.39 19.27
C SER A 165 20.04 -5.44 20.16
N GLY A 166 18.78 -5.79 19.88
CA GLY A 166 17.98 -6.72 20.68
C GLY A 166 17.12 -6.07 21.76
N ASP A 167 17.13 -4.73 21.89
CA ASP A 167 16.22 -4.02 22.78
C ASP A 167 14.79 -4.05 22.22
N SER A 168 13.78 -4.16 23.08
CA SER A 168 12.35 -4.12 22.70
C SER A 168 11.65 -2.87 23.23
N ASP A 169 10.58 -2.41 22.58
CA ASP A 169 9.62 -1.48 23.19
C ASP A 169 8.30 -2.20 23.54
N ASP A 170 7.62 -1.72 24.60
CA ASP A 170 6.33 -2.27 25.03
C ASP A 170 5.15 -1.64 24.26
N LYS A 171 5.40 -1.01 23.11
CA LYS A 171 4.36 -0.30 22.38
C LYS A 171 3.39 -1.30 21.77
N ASN A 172 2.13 -1.22 22.18
CA ASN A 172 1.03 -1.97 21.58
C ASN A 172 -0.08 -1.00 21.12
N LEU A 173 -0.42 -1.09 19.84
CA LEU A 173 -1.38 -0.23 19.13
C LEU A 173 -2.67 -0.97 18.76
N ILE A 174 -2.83 -2.22 19.20
CA ILE A 174 -4.06 -2.98 19.01
C ILE A 174 -4.57 -3.56 20.33
N THR A 175 -5.85 -3.96 20.32
CA THR A 175 -6.46 -4.72 21.40
C THR A 175 -7.41 -5.77 20.84
N LYS A 176 -7.64 -6.84 21.61
CA LYS A 176 -8.59 -7.90 21.26
C LYS A 176 -9.76 -7.88 22.22
N VAL A 177 -10.97 -7.64 21.71
CA VAL A 177 -12.21 -7.61 22.50
C VAL A 177 -13.19 -8.60 21.89
N ASN A 178 -13.66 -9.56 22.70
CA ASN A 178 -14.59 -10.62 22.27
C ASN A 178 -14.14 -11.34 20.98
N GLY A 179 -12.84 -11.63 20.88
CA GLY A 179 -12.26 -12.33 19.72
C GLY A 179 -11.97 -11.45 18.50
N LYS A 180 -12.33 -10.16 18.51
CA LYS A 180 -12.10 -9.23 17.39
C LYS A 180 -10.97 -8.26 17.70
N TYR A 181 -10.15 -7.95 16.68
CA TYR A 181 -9.05 -7.01 16.80
C TYR A 181 -9.49 -5.58 16.50
N TYR A 182 -8.90 -4.63 17.23
CA TYR A 182 -9.15 -3.22 17.09
C TYR A 182 -7.85 -2.44 17.20
N TYR A 183 -7.63 -1.49 16.30
CA TYR A 183 -6.55 -0.52 16.41
C TYR A 183 -6.90 0.60 17.40
N THR A 184 -5.93 0.94 18.24
CA THR A 184 -6.07 1.85 19.40
C THR A 184 -5.08 3.02 19.38
N GLY A 185 -4.23 3.14 18.36
CA GLY A 185 -3.32 4.28 18.20
C GLY A 185 -4.05 5.62 18.19
N ALA A 186 -3.54 6.59 18.93
CA ALA A 186 -4.25 7.84 19.21
C ALA A 186 -4.42 8.72 17.97
N LYS A 187 -3.41 8.77 17.10
CA LYS A 187 -3.43 9.55 15.85
C LYS A 187 -4.33 8.91 14.80
N GLY A 188 -4.22 7.59 14.61
CA GLY A 188 -5.11 6.83 13.72
C GLY A 188 -6.58 6.93 14.16
N LEU A 189 -6.88 6.77 15.46
CA LEU A 189 -8.24 6.94 15.99
C LEU A 189 -8.80 8.35 15.76
N ALA A 190 -7.97 9.38 15.96
CA ALA A 190 -8.39 10.77 15.72
C ALA A 190 -8.70 11.00 14.23
N ALA A 191 -7.86 10.47 13.34
CA ALA A 191 -8.09 10.54 11.90
C ALA A 191 -9.37 9.79 11.49
N TYR A 192 -9.58 8.57 11.99
CA TYR A 192 -10.78 7.78 11.70
C TYR A 192 -12.08 8.49 12.10
N ARG A 193 -12.11 9.13 13.28
CA ARG A 193 -13.24 9.97 13.71
C ARG A 193 -13.53 11.10 12.73
N ASN A 194 -12.49 11.78 12.26
CA ASN A 194 -12.63 12.90 11.33
C ASN A 194 -13.12 12.46 9.95
N LEU A 195 -12.89 11.19 9.57
CA LEU A 195 -13.44 10.59 8.35
C LEU A 195 -14.93 10.20 8.50
N GLY A 196 -15.52 10.33 9.69
CA GLY A 196 -16.89 9.92 10.00
C GLY A 196 -17.00 8.56 10.71
N GLY A 197 -15.86 7.93 11.01
CA GLY A 197 -15.78 6.61 11.62
C GLY A 197 -16.24 6.60 13.07
N LYS A 198 -16.89 5.50 13.48
CA LYS A 198 -17.36 5.30 14.87
C LYS A 198 -16.32 4.53 15.66
N VAL A 199 -15.82 5.16 16.72
CA VAL A 199 -14.79 4.61 17.61
C VAL A 199 -15.41 3.92 18.83
N GLY A 200 -15.70 2.63 18.70
CA GLY A 200 -16.07 1.78 19.84
C GLY A 200 -14.84 1.42 20.68
N ALA A 201 -14.50 0.13 20.71
CA ALA A 201 -13.25 -0.36 21.30
C ALA A 201 -11.99 0.11 20.54
N GLY A 202 -12.14 0.52 19.29
CA GLY A 202 -11.10 1.04 18.42
C GLY A 202 -11.57 1.03 16.96
N ILE A 203 -10.64 1.06 16.01
CA ILE A 203 -10.94 0.86 14.58
C ILE A 203 -10.94 -0.65 14.32
N PRO A 204 -12.02 -1.25 13.78
CA PRO A 204 -12.03 -2.67 13.48
C PRO A 204 -10.91 -3.06 12.52
N LEU A 205 -10.24 -4.18 12.82
CA LEU A 205 -9.22 -4.80 11.98
C LEU A 205 -9.71 -6.13 11.45
N ASP A 206 -9.08 -6.60 10.37
CA ASP A 206 -9.25 -7.97 9.90
C ASP A 206 -8.71 -8.99 10.91
N ALA A 207 -9.01 -10.26 10.67
CA ALA A 207 -8.67 -11.34 11.59
C ALA A 207 -7.15 -11.52 11.79
N ASP A 208 -6.35 -11.07 10.82
CA ASP A 208 -4.89 -11.05 10.88
C ASP A 208 -4.31 -9.92 11.75
N ALA A 209 -5.15 -8.99 12.21
CA ALA A 209 -4.76 -7.79 12.95
C ALA A 209 -3.77 -6.85 12.22
N GLY A 210 -3.48 -7.09 10.94
CA GLY A 210 -2.57 -6.32 10.11
C GLY A 210 -3.27 -5.35 9.17
N HIS A 211 -4.53 -5.64 8.81
CA HIS A 211 -5.32 -4.82 7.90
C HIS A 211 -6.48 -4.12 8.58
N TRP A 212 -6.86 -2.96 8.04
CA TRP A 212 -8.14 -2.36 8.38
C TRP A 212 -9.27 -3.26 7.89
N ALA A 213 -10.32 -3.46 8.71
CA ALA A 213 -11.47 -4.20 8.21
C ALA A 213 -12.16 -3.43 7.08
N GLY A 214 -12.40 -4.07 5.94
CA GLY A 214 -12.99 -3.41 4.77
C GLY A 214 -14.34 -2.75 5.07
N GLY A 215 -15.22 -3.43 5.80
CA GLY A 215 -16.49 -2.84 6.22
C GLY A 215 -16.36 -1.58 7.11
N ALA A 216 -15.18 -1.31 7.67
CA ALA A 216 -14.91 -0.13 8.49
C ALA A 216 -14.29 1.03 7.70
N VAL A 217 -13.53 0.75 6.64
CA VAL A 217 -12.73 1.76 5.90
C VAL A 217 -12.93 1.76 4.38
N CYS A 218 -13.75 0.86 3.85
CA CYS A 218 -14.01 0.63 2.43
C CYS A 218 -12.71 0.46 1.63
N SER A 219 -12.53 1.22 0.54
CA SER A 219 -11.38 1.11 -0.36
C SER A 219 -10.06 1.68 0.19
N GLU A 220 -9.91 1.94 1.49
CA GLU A 220 -8.62 2.44 2.02
C GLU A 220 -7.48 1.47 1.70
N ILE A 221 -6.32 2.00 1.29
CA ILE A 221 -5.24 1.20 0.72
C ILE A 221 -4.79 0.02 1.59
N LEU A 222 -4.85 0.11 2.92
CA LEU A 222 -4.45 -0.95 3.86
C LEU A 222 -5.62 -1.82 4.36
N SER A 223 -6.76 -1.78 3.67
CA SER A 223 -7.84 -2.75 3.87
C SER A 223 -7.53 -4.05 3.13
N GLY A 224 -7.81 -5.21 3.74
CA GLY A 224 -7.73 -6.50 3.05
C GLY A 224 -8.69 -6.57 1.86
N ASP A 225 -9.87 -5.94 2.00
CA ASP A 225 -10.92 -5.90 0.98
C ASP A 225 -10.87 -4.64 0.10
N ALA A 226 -9.74 -3.89 0.05
CA ALA A 226 -9.70 -2.58 -0.64
C ALA A 226 -10.15 -2.69 -2.12
N GLY A 227 -9.81 -3.81 -2.76
CA GLY A 227 -10.14 -4.11 -4.14
C GLY A 227 -11.62 -4.38 -4.41
N ASP A 228 -12.43 -4.65 -3.38
CA ASP A 228 -13.80 -5.16 -3.52
C ASP A 228 -14.86 -4.05 -3.62
N TYR A 229 -14.44 -2.77 -3.54
CA TYR A 229 -15.35 -1.63 -3.55
C TYR A 229 -15.38 -0.93 -4.91
N THR A 230 -16.57 -0.49 -5.33
CA THR A 230 -16.78 0.17 -6.64
C THR A 230 -16.21 1.59 -6.68
N GLY A 231 -15.88 2.06 -7.89
CA GLY A 231 -15.35 3.42 -8.10
C GLY A 231 -13.88 3.61 -7.71
N ARG A 232 -13.10 2.51 -7.71
CA ARG A 232 -11.71 2.37 -7.25
C ARG A 232 -10.87 3.66 -7.28
N VAL A 233 -10.70 4.20 -6.09
CA VAL A 233 -9.49 4.89 -5.66
C VAL A 233 -9.12 4.19 -4.36
N ASN A 234 -7.92 3.62 -4.28
CA ASN A 234 -7.39 3.05 -3.04
C ASN A 234 -6.47 4.08 -2.36
N PRO A 235 -7.01 5.04 -1.59
CA PRO A 235 -6.24 6.15 -1.07
C PRO A 235 -5.30 5.70 0.04
N VAL A 236 -4.10 6.29 0.06
CA VAL A 236 -3.38 6.44 1.33
C VAL A 236 -4.02 7.60 2.08
N SER A 237 -4.94 7.29 2.98
CA SER A 237 -5.79 8.28 3.63
C SER A 237 -5.14 8.89 4.89
N PRO A 238 -5.75 9.95 5.49
CA PRO A 238 -5.31 10.45 6.79
C PRO A 238 -5.30 9.39 7.90
N LEU A 239 -6.08 8.30 7.78
CA LEU A 239 -6.06 7.19 8.72
C LEU A 239 -4.70 6.49 8.73
N THR A 240 -4.25 6.01 7.58
CA THR A 240 -2.95 5.34 7.45
C THR A 240 -1.79 6.27 7.80
N LEU A 241 -1.88 7.56 7.47
CA LEU A 241 -0.91 8.56 7.92
C LEU A 241 -0.90 8.72 9.45
N GLY A 242 -2.06 8.66 10.11
CA GLY A 242 -2.15 8.65 11.57
C GLY A 242 -1.48 7.41 12.17
N ALA A 243 -1.67 6.24 11.55
CA ALA A 243 -1.03 5.01 12.01
C ALA A 243 0.51 5.06 11.90
N LEU A 244 1.04 5.68 10.84
CA LEU A 244 2.48 5.98 10.74
C LEU A 244 2.95 6.92 11.87
N GLU A 245 2.16 7.94 12.22
CA GLU A 245 2.52 8.82 13.34
C GLU A 245 2.53 8.10 14.69
N ASP A 246 1.58 7.19 14.93
CA ASP A 246 1.54 6.38 16.15
C ASP A 246 2.74 5.41 16.25
N LEU A 247 3.27 4.93 15.13
CA LEU A 247 4.53 4.18 15.08
C LEU A 247 5.73 5.04 15.47
N GLY A 248 5.71 6.34 15.15
CA GLY A 248 6.77 7.30 15.49
C GLY A 248 7.26 8.14 14.31
N TYR A 249 6.69 7.98 13.13
CA TYR A 249 7.03 8.82 11.98
C TYR A 249 6.44 10.23 12.12
N ARG A 250 7.18 11.23 11.64
CA ARG A 250 6.59 12.44 11.09
C ARG A 250 6.15 12.19 9.65
N VAL A 251 4.94 12.63 9.32
CA VAL A 251 4.33 12.44 8.00
C VAL A 251 4.06 13.77 7.29
N ASN A 252 4.16 13.75 5.97
CA ASN A 252 3.72 14.81 5.08
C ASN A 252 2.27 14.58 4.69
N ARG A 253 1.34 15.17 5.46
CA ARG A 253 -0.11 15.02 5.21
C ARG A 253 -0.57 15.52 3.84
N ALA A 254 0.17 16.42 3.20
CA ALA A 254 -0.18 16.94 1.88
C ALA A 254 0.09 15.93 0.74
N ALA A 255 0.93 14.92 0.98
CA ALA A 255 1.18 13.84 0.02
C ALA A 255 0.16 12.70 0.11
N GLY A 256 -0.62 12.62 1.20
CA GLY A 256 -1.71 11.67 1.33
C GLY A 256 -2.92 12.07 0.48
N ASN A 257 -3.77 11.10 0.19
CA ASN A 257 -5.02 11.33 -0.52
C ASN A 257 -6.08 11.90 0.43
N ARG A 258 -6.92 12.80 -0.09
CA ARG A 258 -8.15 13.16 0.61
C ARG A 258 -9.09 11.95 0.57
N TYR A 259 -9.77 11.71 1.68
CA TYR A 259 -10.70 10.61 1.81
C TYR A 259 -11.82 10.98 2.79
N THR A 260 -12.96 10.33 2.65
CA THR A 260 -14.10 10.42 3.57
C THR A 260 -14.84 9.11 3.50
N LEU A 261 -15.29 8.58 4.64
CA LEU A 261 -16.05 7.34 4.64
C LEU A 261 -17.44 7.61 4.03
N PRO A 262 -17.92 6.72 3.14
CA PRO A 262 -19.27 6.81 2.61
C PRO A 262 -20.31 6.86 3.74
N LEU A 263 -21.22 7.84 3.68
CA LEU A 263 -22.26 8.03 4.72
C LEU A 263 -23.26 6.86 4.78
N ASN A 264 -23.44 6.14 3.66
CA ASN A 264 -24.40 5.05 3.52
C ASN A 264 -23.74 3.65 3.53
N GLY A 265 -22.53 3.55 4.08
CA GLY A 265 -21.76 2.30 4.07
C GLY A 265 -20.98 2.10 2.76
N CYS A 266 -20.09 1.12 2.77
CA CYS A 266 -19.18 0.88 1.66
C CYS A 266 -19.93 0.33 0.44
N PRO A 267 -19.80 0.96 -0.74
CA PRO A 267 -20.40 0.43 -1.96
C PRO A 267 -19.57 -0.77 -2.44
N ALA A 268 -19.98 -1.98 -2.09
CA ALA A 268 -19.35 -3.20 -2.59
C ALA A 268 -19.57 -3.32 -4.11
N GLY A 269 -18.58 -3.85 -4.82
CA GLY A 269 -18.79 -4.41 -6.14
C GLY A 269 -19.69 -5.62 -5.99
N SER A 270 -20.89 -5.57 -6.55
CA SER A 270 -21.71 -6.77 -6.65
C SER A 270 -21.33 -7.48 -7.94
N ASP A 271 -20.81 -8.69 -7.84
CA ASP A 271 -20.65 -9.64 -8.95
C ASP A 271 -21.97 -9.75 -9.78
N GLU A 272 -23.11 -9.49 -9.14
CA GLU A 272 -24.44 -9.44 -9.75
C GLU A 272 -24.59 -8.37 -10.85
N GLU A 273 -23.86 -7.25 -10.79
CA GLU A 273 -23.95 -6.17 -11.79
C GLU A 273 -23.11 -6.48 -13.04
N GLU A 274 -21.99 -7.18 -12.87
CA GLU A 274 -21.14 -7.67 -13.96
C GLU A 274 -21.77 -8.90 -14.65
N GLU A 275 -22.36 -9.84 -13.89
CA GLU A 275 -23.10 -10.99 -14.42
C GLU A 275 -24.36 -10.57 -15.18
N ALA A 276 -25.09 -9.54 -14.70
CA ALA A 276 -26.25 -9.00 -15.40
C ALA A 276 -25.88 -8.30 -16.71
N ALA A 277 -24.77 -7.56 -16.74
CA ALA A 277 -24.27 -6.90 -17.94
C ALA A 277 -23.75 -7.90 -18.98
N GLU A 278 -23.08 -8.97 -18.55
CA GLU A 278 -22.60 -10.03 -19.43
C GLU A 278 -23.75 -10.92 -19.95
N ALA A 279 -24.76 -11.19 -19.12
CA ALA A 279 -25.99 -11.86 -19.55
C ALA A 279 -26.80 -11.02 -20.55
N GLU A 280 -26.86 -9.71 -20.38
CA GLU A 280 -27.49 -8.79 -21.34
C GLU A 280 -26.70 -8.71 -22.65
N ALA A 281 -25.36 -8.68 -22.60
CA ALA A 281 -24.50 -8.71 -23.78
C ALA A 281 -24.60 -10.05 -24.54
N ALA A 282 -24.64 -11.18 -23.82
CA ALA A 282 -24.86 -12.50 -24.39
C ALA A 282 -26.25 -12.61 -25.03
N ALA A 283 -27.30 -12.08 -24.37
CA ALA A 283 -28.66 -12.04 -24.91
C ALA A 283 -28.77 -11.18 -26.18
N ASN A 284 -28.05 -10.06 -26.23
CA ASN A 284 -27.98 -9.16 -27.38
C ASN A 284 -27.13 -9.70 -28.55
N SER A 285 -26.23 -10.65 -28.29
CA SER A 285 -25.39 -11.29 -29.32
C SER A 285 -26.08 -12.41 -30.09
N VAL A 286 -27.13 -13.02 -29.52
CA VAL A 286 -27.90 -14.08 -30.18
C VAL A 286 -28.90 -13.46 -31.14
N PHE A 287 -28.69 -13.65 -32.44
CA PHE A 287 -29.57 -13.13 -33.49
C PHE A 287 -30.11 -14.25 -34.37
N PHE A 288 -31.43 -14.37 -34.44
CA PHE A 288 -32.11 -15.24 -35.41
C PHE A 288 -32.62 -14.40 -36.58
N ALA A 289 -32.29 -14.84 -37.81
CA ALA A 289 -32.75 -14.18 -39.02
C ALA A 289 -34.27 -14.32 -39.25
N SER A 290 -34.90 -15.35 -38.68
CA SER A 290 -36.35 -15.60 -38.75
C SER A 290 -36.81 -16.59 -37.69
N CYS A 291 -38.12 -16.72 -37.48
CA CYS A 291 -38.68 -17.75 -36.60
C CYS A 291 -38.40 -19.18 -37.07
N ALA A 292 -38.20 -19.39 -38.38
CA ALA A 292 -37.75 -20.68 -38.88
C ALA A 292 -36.33 -21.01 -38.42
N ALA A 293 -35.43 -20.03 -38.43
CA ALA A 293 -34.07 -20.20 -37.90
C ALA A 293 -34.07 -20.44 -36.38
N ALA A 294 -34.91 -19.72 -35.64
CA ALA A 294 -35.08 -19.93 -34.20
C ALA A 294 -35.60 -21.33 -33.85
N ARG A 295 -36.63 -21.82 -34.58
CA ARG A 295 -37.16 -23.19 -34.40
C ARG A 295 -36.14 -24.26 -34.80
N ALA A 296 -35.41 -24.06 -35.91
CA ALA A 296 -34.37 -25.00 -36.35
C ALA A 296 -33.21 -25.10 -35.34
N ALA A 297 -32.92 -24.01 -34.63
CA ALA A 297 -31.95 -23.97 -33.54
C ALA A 297 -32.52 -24.47 -32.19
N GLY A 298 -33.80 -24.85 -32.13
CA GLY A 298 -34.47 -25.29 -30.89
C GLY A 298 -34.73 -24.16 -29.87
N ALA A 299 -34.63 -22.90 -30.28
CA ALA A 299 -34.75 -21.74 -29.40
C ALA A 299 -36.18 -21.22 -29.23
N ALA A 300 -37.11 -21.61 -30.12
CA ALA A 300 -38.50 -21.14 -30.07
C ALA A 300 -39.41 -22.08 -29.23
N PRO A 301 -40.41 -21.53 -28.51
CA PRO A 301 -40.80 -20.12 -28.44
C PRO A 301 -39.85 -19.26 -27.59
N ILE A 302 -39.57 -18.03 -28.03
CA ILE A 302 -38.63 -17.11 -27.35
C ILE A 302 -39.41 -16.03 -26.60
N ARG A 303 -39.21 -15.92 -25.29
CA ARG A 303 -39.89 -14.91 -24.45
C ARG A 303 -39.13 -13.59 -24.41
N ARG A 304 -39.84 -12.48 -24.18
CA ARG A 304 -39.24 -11.16 -23.94
C ARG A 304 -38.18 -11.25 -22.83
N GLY A 305 -36.97 -10.77 -23.13
CA GLY A 305 -35.80 -10.86 -22.24
C GLY A 305 -34.92 -12.10 -22.45
N GLN A 306 -35.34 -13.09 -23.26
CA GLN A 306 -34.49 -14.21 -23.62
C GLN A 306 -33.58 -13.87 -24.82
N PRO A 307 -32.37 -14.46 -24.88
CA PRO A 307 -31.46 -14.33 -26.02
C PRO A 307 -32.16 -14.61 -27.36
N GLY A 308 -32.04 -13.69 -28.32
CA GLY A 308 -32.69 -13.82 -29.63
C GLY A 308 -34.14 -13.36 -29.71
N TYR A 309 -34.74 -12.84 -28.63
CA TYR A 309 -36.06 -12.21 -28.71
C TYR A 309 -36.01 -10.93 -29.54
N ARG A 310 -36.95 -10.78 -30.47
CA ARG A 310 -37.13 -9.55 -31.26
C ARG A 310 -38.62 -9.27 -31.39
N ALA A 311 -39.03 -8.03 -31.09
CA ALA A 311 -40.42 -7.61 -31.24
C ALA A 311 -40.97 -7.81 -32.67
N ALA A 312 -40.11 -7.81 -33.69
CA ALA A 312 -40.50 -8.11 -35.08
C ALA A 312 -40.82 -9.59 -35.35
N MET A 313 -40.54 -10.48 -34.39
CA MET A 313 -40.80 -11.93 -34.44
C MET A 313 -41.94 -12.33 -33.48
N ASP A 314 -42.49 -11.37 -32.75
CA ASP A 314 -43.63 -11.46 -31.83
C ASP A 314 -44.83 -10.84 -32.55
N GLY A 315 -45.57 -11.70 -33.26
CA GLY A 315 -46.54 -11.27 -34.26
C GLY A 315 -47.81 -10.67 -33.66
N ASP A 316 -48.19 -11.10 -32.46
CA ASP A 316 -49.37 -10.63 -31.73
C ASP A 316 -49.02 -9.66 -30.58
N GLY A 317 -47.74 -9.57 -30.22
CA GLY A 317 -47.21 -8.61 -29.26
C GLY A 317 -47.38 -9.05 -27.80
N ASP A 318 -47.70 -10.32 -27.54
CA ASP A 318 -47.98 -10.84 -26.21
C ASP A 318 -46.70 -11.04 -25.35
N GLY A 319 -45.52 -10.91 -25.97
CA GLY A 319 -44.22 -11.13 -25.34
C GLY A 319 -43.60 -12.49 -25.64
N VAL A 320 -44.18 -13.29 -26.53
CA VAL A 320 -43.69 -14.61 -26.96
C VAL A 320 -43.46 -14.60 -28.48
N ALA A 321 -42.20 -14.46 -28.88
CA ALA A 321 -41.81 -14.55 -30.28
C ALA A 321 -41.76 -16.00 -30.77
N CYS A 322 -42.13 -16.20 -32.03
CA CYS A 322 -42.04 -17.49 -32.74
C CYS A 322 -42.84 -18.66 -32.14
N GLU A 323 -43.99 -18.35 -31.57
CA GLU A 323 -45.07 -19.32 -31.35
C GLU A 323 -45.42 -20.16 -32.61
#